data_AF-A0A4R1R521-F1
#
_entry.id   AF-A0A4R1R521-F1
#
_cell.length_a   1.000
_cell.length_b   1.000
_cell.length_c   1.000
_cell.angle_alpha   90.00
_cell.angle_beta   90.00
_cell.angle_gamma   90.00
#
_symmetry.space_group_name_H-M   'P 1'
#
loop_
_entity.id
_entity.type
_entity.pdbx_description
1 polymer ?
#
loop_
_entity_poly.entity_id
_entity_poly.type
_entity_poly.pdbx_seq_one_letter_code
_entity_poly.pdbx_strand_id
1 'polypeptide(L)'
;MNTYYLDTLPEIKNKYKVNLQPGEKVVFTAKPYGFAADTGTLLGDDTSRITVTNQRILADNTLGIWEIDIVEDVVDMRKEKIGKFLAKQEFILVSMNKELTFGVGIQKLNGYRFHFRKKDMAMFEGIIEKMA
;
A
#
# COMPACT_ATOMS: atom_id res chain seq x y z
N MET A 1 -13.81 -6.33 -4.49
CA MET A 1 -12.39 -6.69 -4.62
C MET A 1 -12.22 -8.16 -4.26
N ASN A 2 -11.72 -8.98 -5.18
CA ASN A 2 -11.40 -10.39 -4.99
C ASN A 2 -10.00 -10.56 -4.39
N THR A 3 -9.93 -10.61 -3.06
CA THR A 3 -8.66 -10.72 -2.30
C THR A 3 -8.02 -12.10 -2.41
N TYR A 4 -8.80 -13.16 -2.63
CA TYR A 4 -8.31 -14.53 -2.82
C TYR A 4 -7.32 -14.67 -3.98
N TYR A 5 -7.33 -13.74 -4.94
CA TYR A 5 -6.32 -13.72 -6.00
C TYR A 5 -4.89 -13.64 -5.43
N LEU A 6 -4.69 -12.94 -4.30
CA LEU A 6 -3.36 -12.84 -3.68
C LEU A 6 -2.85 -14.19 -3.18
N ASP A 7 -3.73 -15.11 -2.80
CA ASP A 7 -3.37 -16.48 -2.43
C ASP A 7 -2.87 -17.29 -3.63
N THR A 8 -3.20 -16.88 -4.86
CA THR A 8 -2.73 -17.56 -6.08
C THR A 8 -1.34 -17.09 -6.52
N LEU A 9 -0.89 -15.92 -6.04
CA LEU A 9 0.41 -15.36 -6.42
C LEU A 9 1.56 -16.19 -5.85
N PRO A 10 2.68 -16.34 -6.59
CA PRO A 10 3.86 -17.00 -6.06
C PRO A 10 4.44 -16.20 -4.88
N GLU A 11 4.96 -16.90 -3.88
CA GLU A 11 5.74 -16.26 -2.84
C GLU A 11 7.02 -15.65 -3.43
N ILE A 12 7.33 -14.42 -3.04
CA ILE A 12 8.58 -13.76 -3.35
C ILE A 12 9.43 -13.60 -2.08
N LYS A 13 10.72 -13.29 -2.27
CA LYS A 13 11.64 -13.06 -1.16
C LYS A 13 11.10 -11.98 -0.20
N ASN A 14 11.04 -12.31 1.08
CA ASN A 14 10.81 -11.34 2.16
C ASN A 14 12.04 -10.41 2.32
N LYS A 15 12.19 -9.49 1.38
CA LYS A 15 13.36 -8.60 1.21
C LYS A 15 13.62 -7.73 2.43
N TYR A 16 12.55 -7.30 3.12
CA TYR A 16 12.62 -6.41 4.27
C TYR A 16 12.48 -7.12 5.61
N LYS A 17 12.44 -8.46 5.61
CA LYS A 17 12.40 -9.30 6.81
C LYS A 17 11.25 -8.93 7.75
N VAL A 18 10.06 -8.64 7.20
CA VAL A 18 8.87 -8.37 8.02
C VAL A 18 8.47 -9.65 8.77
N ASN A 19 7.85 -9.47 9.94
CA ASN A 19 7.31 -10.59 10.70
C ASN A 19 6.01 -11.09 10.03
N LEU A 20 6.02 -12.34 9.57
CA LEU A 20 4.88 -12.95 8.88
C LEU A 20 4.00 -13.70 9.88
N GLN A 21 2.69 -13.57 9.71
CA GLN A 21 1.70 -14.37 10.42
C GLN A 21 1.61 -15.79 9.82
N PRO A 22 1.05 -16.78 10.56
CA PRO A 22 0.83 -18.11 10.01
C PRO A 22 0.03 -18.07 8.70
N GLY A 23 0.54 -18.73 7.65
CA GLY A 23 -0.09 -18.75 6.33
C GLY A 23 0.09 -17.47 5.50
N GLU A 24 0.85 -16.50 6.01
CA GLU A 24 1.16 -15.27 5.29
C GLU A 24 2.39 -15.46 4.41
N LYS A 25 2.29 -15.07 3.14
CA LYS A 25 3.39 -15.07 2.17
C LYS A 25 3.55 -13.70 1.53
N VAL A 26 4.79 -13.31 1.27
CA VAL A 26 5.08 -12.05 0.57
C VAL A 26 4.80 -12.21 -0.92
N VAL A 27 4.00 -11.30 -1.48
CA VAL A 27 3.63 -11.32 -2.91
C VAL A 27 4.15 -10.10 -3.67
N PHE A 28 4.46 -9.01 -2.97
CA PHE A 28 5.06 -7.82 -3.56
C PHE A 28 5.90 -7.04 -2.54
N THR A 29 7.00 -6.43 -3.00
CA THR A 29 7.80 -5.51 -2.19
C THR A 29 8.30 -4.35 -3.04
N ALA A 30 8.37 -3.15 -2.47
CA ALA A 30 8.86 -1.97 -3.17
C ALA A 30 9.58 -0.99 -2.23
N LYS A 31 10.42 -0.13 -2.82
CA LYS A 31 10.86 1.13 -2.19
C LYS A 31 10.12 2.27 -2.90
N PRO A 32 9.06 2.83 -2.31
CA PRO A 32 8.31 3.91 -2.92
C PRO A 32 9.15 5.20 -2.92
N TYR A 33 8.70 6.22 -3.66
CA TYR A 33 9.14 7.61 -3.44
C TYR A 33 8.56 8.18 -2.14
N GLY A 34 7.44 7.62 -1.68
CA GLY A 34 6.80 7.93 -0.42
C GLY A 34 5.41 7.33 -0.36
N PHE A 35 4.80 7.41 0.81
CA PHE A 35 3.39 7.14 0.98
C PHE A 35 2.74 8.21 1.87
N ALA A 36 1.46 8.44 1.64
CA ALA A 36 0.71 9.53 2.23
C ALA A 36 -0.69 9.06 2.62
N ALA A 37 -1.38 9.84 3.45
CA ALA A 37 -2.83 9.71 3.61
C ALA A 37 -3.54 10.00 2.29
N ASP A 38 -4.81 9.60 2.17
CA ASP A 38 -5.70 9.90 1.06
C ASP A 38 -5.86 11.41 0.80
N THR A 39 -5.61 12.25 1.80
CA THR A 39 -5.57 13.72 1.69
C THR A 39 -4.26 14.26 1.10
N GLY A 40 -3.21 13.45 1.01
CA GLY A 40 -1.87 13.83 0.56
C GLY A 40 -0.89 14.17 1.68
N THR A 41 -1.30 14.12 2.96
CA THR A 41 -0.38 14.28 4.10
C THR A 41 0.68 13.18 4.09
N LEU A 42 1.96 13.57 4.02
CA LEU A 42 3.08 12.64 3.94
C LEU A 42 3.19 11.79 5.22
N LEU A 43 3.25 10.47 5.06
CA LEU A 43 3.40 9.50 6.16
C LEU A 43 4.76 8.80 6.13
N GLY A 44 5.37 8.68 4.95
CA GLY A 44 6.72 8.17 4.78
C GLY A 44 7.33 8.62 3.46
N ASP A 45 8.66 8.74 3.44
CA ASP A 45 9.45 9.24 2.32
C ASP A 45 10.13 8.09 1.54
N ASP A 46 11.21 8.40 0.80
CA ASP A 46 11.93 7.44 -0.03
C ASP A 46 12.80 6.44 0.75
N THR A 47 12.90 6.61 2.08
CA THR A 47 13.49 5.61 2.98
C THR A 47 12.50 4.49 3.34
N SER A 48 11.21 4.70 3.04
CA SER A 48 10.13 3.77 3.36
C SER A 48 10.25 2.44 2.61
N ARG A 49 9.58 1.42 3.14
CA ARG A 49 9.53 0.06 2.59
C ARG A 49 8.09 -0.42 2.60
N ILE A 50 7.62 -0.86 1.45
CA ILE A 50 6.29 -1.47 1.33
C ILE A 50 6.48 -2.97 1.11
N THR A 51 5.82 -3.76 1.95
CA THR A 51 5.63 -5.19 1.76
C THR A 51 4.14 -5.46 1.64
N VAL A 52 3.73 -6.18 0.60
CA VAL A 52 2.37 -6.69 0.47
C VAL A 52 2.46 -8.20 0.56
N THR A 53 1.62 -8.76 1.42
CA THR A 53 1.43 -10.19 1.57
C THR A 53 0.09 -10.60 0.98
N ASN A 54 -0.23 -11.88 1.03
CA ASN A 54 -1.58 -12.35 0.69
C ASN A 54 -2.66 -11.90 1.68
N GLN A 55 -2.30 -11.30 2.83
CA GLN A 55 -3.24 -10.91 3.87
C GLN A 55 -3.19 -9.42 4.19
N ARG A 56 -2.02 -8.77 4.12
CA ARG A 56 -1.79 -7.42 4.64
C ARG A 56 -0.90 -6.57 3.75
N ILE A 57 -1.05 -5.26 3.88
CA ILE A 57 -0.05 -4.28 3.43
C ILE A 57 0.70 -3.77 4.66
N LEU A 58 2.02 -3.87 4.64
CA LEU A 58 2.91 -3.30 5.64
C LEU A 58 3.68 -2.12 5.02
N ALA A 59 3.46 -0.93 5.56
CA ALA A 59 4.17 0.29 5.17
C ALA A 59 5.07 0.77 6.33
N ASP A 60 6.37 0.52 6.19
CA ASP A 60 7.41 0.88 7.15
C ASP A 60 8.06 2.20 6.72
N ASN A 61 7.94 3.25 7.54
CA ASN A 61 8.58 4.55 7.31
C ASN A 61 9.86 4.76 8.14
N THR A 62 10.43 3.68 8.69
CA THR A 62 11.58 3.64 9.61
C THR A 62 11.34 4.16 11.03
N LEU A 63 10.25 4.89 11.26
CA LEU A 63 9.81 5.34 12.59
C LEU A 63 8.71 4.44 13.17
N GLY A 64 7.95 3.79 12.30
CA GLY A 64 6.87 2.87 12.64
C GLY A 64 6.37 2.13 11.42
N ILE A 65 5.58 1.08 11.68
CA ILE A 65 4.98 0.24 10.65
C ILE A 65 3.47 0.43 10.70
N TRP A 66 2.90 0.76 9.55
CA TRP A 66 1.46 0.74 9.32
C TRP A 66 1.08 -0.62 8.77
N GLU A 67 0.18 -1.30 9.47
CA GLU A 67 -0.33 -2.61 9.07
C GLU A 67 -1.79 -2.43 8.66
N ILE A 68 -2.11 -2.88 7.44
CA ILE A 68 -3.44 -2.78 6.84
C ILE A 68 -3.89 -4.20 6.53
N ASP A 69 -4.99 -4.65 7.12
CA ASP A 69 -5.60 -5.93 6.75
C ASP A 69 -6.38 -5.75 5.43
N ILE A 70 -6.01 -6.51 4.40
CA ILE A 70 -6.59 -6.33 3.07
C ILE A 70 -8.06 -6.78 3.04
N VAL A 71 -8.42 -7.82 3.79
CA VAL A 71 -9.78 -8.35 3.80
C VAL A 71 -10.67 -7.51 4.69
N GLU A 72 -10.17 -7.18 5.89
CA GLU A 72 -10.96 -6.51 6.92
C GLU A 72 -11.02 -5.00 6.75
N ASP A 73 -9.97 -4.36 6.20
CA ASP A 73 -9.90 -2.89 6.18
C ASP A 73 -10.05 -2.27 4.78
N VAL A 74 -9.80 -2.98 3.68
CA VAL A 74 -9.73 -2.36 2.33
C VAL A 74 -11.00 -2.59 1.52
N VAL A 75 -11.57 -1.49 1.00
CA VAL A 75 -12.76 -1.53 0.11
C VAL A 75 -12.37 -1.50 -1.36
N ASP A 76 -11.32 -0.74 -1.70
CA ASP A 76 -10.89 -0.53 -3.07
C ASP A 76 -9.38 -0.30 -3.16
N MET A 77 -8.79 -0.79 -4.24
CA MET A 77 -7.43 -0.45 -4.64
C MET A 77 -7.46 -0.07 -6.10
N ARG A 78 -6.89 1.09 -6.45
CA ARG A 78 -6.81 1.53 -7.83
C ARG A 78 -5.67 2.48 -8.06
N LYS A 79 -5.24 2.56 -9.30
CA LYS A 79 -4.29 3.57 -9.73
C LYS A 79 -5.00 4.87 -10.03
N GLU A 80 -4.45 5.96 -9.53
CA GLU A 80 -4.97 7.30 -9.72
C GLU A 80 -3.93 8.21 -10.35
N LYS A 81 -4.42 9.18 -11.13
CA LYS A 81 -3.63 10.23 -11.75
C LYS A 81 -4.31 11.56 -11.50
N ILE A 82 -3.66 12.44 -10.76
CA ILE A 82 -4.18 13.77 -10.44
C ILE A 82 -3.22 14.86 -10.91
N GLY A 83 -3.71 16.10 -10.93
CA GLY A 83 -2.93 17.28 -11.32
C GLY A 83 -2.75 17.42 -12.85
N LYS A 84 -2.06 18.49 -13.24
CA LYS A 84 -1.75 18.81 -14.65
C LYS A 84 -0.29 19.25 -14.77
N PHE A 85 0.31 19.03 -15.94
CA PHE A 85 1.67 19.45 -16.27
C PHE A 85 2.70 19.00 -15.20
N LEU A 86 3.47 19.95 -14.64
CA LEU A 86 4.53 19.70 -13.65
C LEU A 86 4.00 19.24 -12.29
N ALA A 87 2.71 19.41 -12.00
CA ALA A 87 2.07 18.97 -10.76
C ALA A 87 1.38 17.60 -10.89
N LYS A 88 1.66 16.85 -11.97
CA LYS A 88 1.07 15.52 -12.17
C LYS A 88 1.59 14.55 -11.11
N GLN A 89 0.67 13.86 -10.46
CA GLN A 89 0.98 12.78 -9.53
C GLN A 89 0.33 11.49 -10.02
N GLU A 90 1.02 10.38 -9.80
CA GLU A 90 0.55 9.02 -10.09
C GLU A 90 0.83 8.16 -8.86
N PHE A 91 -0.19 7.48 -8.36
CA PHE A 91 -0.12 6.67 -7.15
C PHE A 91 -1.15 5.54 -7.18
N ILE A 92 -0.93 4.54 -6.33
CA ILE A 92 -1.98 3.58 -5.97
C ILE A 92 -2.72 4.13 -4.77
N LEU A 93 -4.03 4.30 -4.90
CA LEU A 93 -4.94 4.61 -3.81
C LEU A 93 -5.47 3.31 -3.22
N VAL A 94 -5.28 3.12 -1.91
CA VAL A 94 -5.90 2.07 -1.11
C VAL A 94 -6.95 2.74 -0.24
N SER A 95 -8.23 2.46 -0.50
CA SER A 95 -9.36 3.06 0.21
C SER A 95 -9.79 2.15 1.36
N MET A 96 -9.89 2.72 2.56
CA MET A 96 -10.25 1.99 3.78
C MET A 96 -11.77 1.96 3.97
N ASN A 97 -12.27 0.96 4.70
CA ASN A 97 -13.69 0.81 5.04
C ASN A 97 -14.15 1.71 6.19
N LYS A 98 -13.20 2.34 6.89
CA LYS A 98 -13.44 3.24 8.01
C LYS A 98 -12.37 4.33 8.06
N GLU A 99 -12.71 5.45 8.67
CA GLU A 99 -11.76 6.50 9.00
C GLU A 99 -10.81 6.02 10.10
N LEU A 100 -9.50 6.21 9.90
CA LEU A 100 -8.47 5.91 10.88
C LEU A 100 -7.93 7.20 11.49
N THR A 101 -7.80 7.23 12.81
CA THR A 101 -7.16 8.33 13.54
C THR A 101 -5.72 7.99 13.89
N PHE A 102 -4.80 8.93 13.66
CA PHE A 102 -3.38 8.78 13.96
C PHE A 102 -2.79 10.11 14.47
N GLY A 103 -1.56 10.06 15.01
CA GLY A 103 -0.87 11.23 15.54
C GLY A 103 -1.64 11.91 16.68
N VAL A 104 -1.45 11.46 17.92
CA VAL A 104 -2.15 11.96 19.13
C VAL A 104 -3.68 12.10 18.94
N GLY A 105 -4.28 11.34 18.02
CA GLY A 105 -5.71 11.34 17.72
C GLY A 105 -6.24 12.53 16.90
N ILE A 106 -5.37 13.39 16.35
CA ILE A 106 -5.78 14.61 15.65
C ILE A 106 -5.90 14.38 14.15
N GLN A 107 -5.05 13.52 13.59
CA GLN A 107 -4.99 13.31 12.15
C GLN A 107 -5.92 12.17 11.76
N LYS A 108 -6.57 12.30 10.61
CA LYS A 108 -7.55 11.37 10.08
C LYS A 108 -7.17 10.98 8.65
N LEU A 109 -7.43 9.73 8.29
CA LEU A 109 -7.30 9.26 6.92
C LEU A 109 -8.42 8.26 6.59
N ASN A 110 -8.84 8.23 5.34
CA ASN A 110 -9.75 7.21 4.78
C ASN A 110 -9.04 6.31 3.77
N GLY A 111 -7.73 6.48 3.61
CA GLY A 111 -6.96 5.76 2.62
C GLY A 111 -5.48 6.09 2.65
N TYR A 112 -4.73 5.34 1.86
CA TYR A 112 -3.31 5.52 1.65
C TYR A 112 -3.02 5.75 0.17
N ARG A 113 -2.12 6.68 -0.11
CA ARG A 113 -1.54 6.88 -1.44
C ARG A 113 -0.13 6.32 -1.44
N PHE A 114 0.15 5.33 -2.29
CA PHE A 114 1.48 4.78 -2.48
C PHE A 114 2.09 5.25 -3.79
N HIS A 115 3.20 6.00 -3.71
CA HIS A 115 3.90 6.56 -4.86
C HIS A 115 5.07 5.66 -5.26
N PHE A 116 4.83 4.70 -6.15
CA PHE A 116 5.86 3.76 -6.58
C PHE A 116 6.72 4.26 -7.74
N ARG A 117 7.93 3.69 -7.86
CA ARG A 117 8.74 3.78 -9.08
C ARG A 117 8.01 3.11 -10.23
N LYS A 118 8.25 3.55 -11.47
CA LYS A 118 7.52 3.11 -12.68
C LYS A 118 7.36 1.59 -12.80
N LYS A 119 8.43 0.82 -12.54
CA LYS A 119 8.41 -0.65 -12.61
C LYS A 119 7.49 -1.25 -11.54
N ASP A 120 7.64 -0.80 -10.30
CA ASP A 120 6.88 -1.30 -9.15
C ASP A 120 5.41 -0.89 -9.26
N MET A 121 5.13 0.31 -9.77
CA MET A 121 3.79 0.79 -10.10
C MET A 121 3.08 -0.15 -11.08
N ALA A 122 3.71 -0.46 -12.22
CA ALA A 122 3.11 -1.33 -13.23
C ALA A 122 2.90 -2.77 -12.70
N MET A 123 3.82 -3.26 -11.87
CA MET A 123 3.68 -4.59 -11.27
C MET A 123 2.51 -4.65 -10.29
N PHE A 124 2.38 -3.66 -9.40
CA PHE A 124 1.32 -3.67 -8.40
C PHE A 124 -0.04 -3.33 -9.00
N GLU A 125 -0.11 -2.43 -9.99
CA GLU A 125 -1.30 -2.20 -10.83
C GLU A 125 -1.80 -3.50 -11.47
N GLY A 126 -0.90 -4.31 -12.05
CA GLY A 126 -1.29 -5.60 -12.63
C GLY A 126 -1.81 -6.62 -11.62
N ILE A 127 -1.41 -6.54 -10.35
CA ILE A 127 -2.00 -7.35 -9.27
C ILE A 127 -3.42 -6.84 -8.97
N ILE A 128 -3.57 -5.52 -8.82
CA ILE A 128 -4.84 -4.87 -8.51
C ILE A 128 -5.89 -5.12 -9.59
N GLU A 129 -5.52 -5.05 -10.87
CA GLU A 129 -6.42 -5.33 -12.01
C GLU A 129 -7.01 -6.74 -11.99
N LYS A 130 -6.33 -7.70 -11.36
CA LYS A 130 -6.80 -9.08 -11.20
C LYS A 130 -7.64 -9.29 -9.94
N MET A 131 -7.57 -8.36 -9.00
CA MET A 131 -8.42 -8.30 -7.80
C MET A 131 -9.71 -7.50 -8.03
N ALA A 132 -9.80 -6.73 -9.12
CA ALA A 132 -10.99 -5.94 -9.46
C ALA A 132 -12.23 -6.82 -9.69
#